data_AF-A0A933F1G2-F1
#
_entry.id   AF-A0A933F1G2-F1
#
_cell.length_a   1.000
_cell.length_b   1.000
_cell.length_c   1.000
_cell.angle_alpha   90.00
_cell.angle_beta   90.00
_cell.angle_gamma   90.00
#
_symmetry.space_group_name_H-M   'P 1'
#
loop_
_entity.id
_entity.type
_entity.pdbx_description
1 polymer ?
#
loop_
_entity_poly.entity_id
_entity_poly.type
_entity_poly.pdbx_seq_one_letter_code
_entity_poly.pdbx_strand_id
1 'polypeptide(L)'
;MAPVKDFLAAIDAGWRPIGDEPITLQIVGSTALMLQADYTRGTKDSDVLESSGGPLPLKERLLALAGRETDLHKRFRLYIDVIDRAILFLPQQPEFRPLQGLALKNFKIEVLAVNDVVLSKLKRYNRDDTNDIRTMAAKGLIDHNLLIEPLSRRLSF
;
A
#
# COMPACT_ATOMS: atom_id res chain seq x y z
N MET A 1 -0.44 -14.26 -0.58
CA MET A 1 -1.69 -13.46 -0.52
C MET A 1 -2.44 -13.55 0.81
N ALA A 2 -2.69 -14.74 1.39
CA ALA A 2 -3.42 -14.88 2.67
C ALA A 2 -2.88 -14.01 3.84
N PRO A 3 -1.55 -13.90 4.08
CA PRO A 3 -1.05 -13.25 5.29
C PRO A 3 -1.43 -11.77 5.44
N VAL A 4 -1.44 -11.01 4.32
CA VAL A 4 -1.79 -9.58 4.35
C VAL A 4 -3.30 -9.39 4.52
N LYS A 5 -4.12 -10.23 3.87
CA LYS A 5 -5.58 -10.18 4.04
C LYS A 5 -5.99 -10.54 5.46
N ASP A 6 -5.35 -11.56 6.05
CA ASP A 6 -5.59 -11.98 7.43
C ASP A 6 -5.16 -10.89 8.43
N PHE A 7 -4.06 -10.20 8.15
CA PHE A 7 -3.64 -9.04 8.93
C PHE A 7 -4.66 -7.90 8.87
N LEU A 8 -5.14 -7.54 7.67
CA LEU A 8 -6.19 -6.53 7.49
C LEU A 8 -7.49 -6.91 8.22
N ALA A 9 -7.88 -8.19 8.18
CA ALA A 9 -9.03 -8.69 8.92
C ALA A 9 -8.83 -8.61 10.45
N ALA A 10 -7.61 -8.87 10.94
CA ALA A 10 -7.29 -8.75 12.36
C ALA A 10 -7.34 -7.29 12.84
N ILE A 11 -6.89 -6.35 12.00
CA ILE A 11 -7.01 -4.90 12.28
C ILE A 11 -8.48 -4.51 12.32
N ASP A 12 -9.29 -4.96 11.35
CA ASP A 12 -10.73 -4.68 11.32
C ASP A 12 -11.43 -5.19 12.58
N ALA A 13 -11.12 -6.42 13.01
CA ALA A 13 -11.68 -7.01 14.23
C ALA A 13 -11.24 -6.28 15.51
N GLY A 14 -10.01 -5.75 15.54
CA GLY A 14 -9.48 -4.98 16.67
C GLY A 14 -9.90 -3.51 16.69
N TRP A 15 -10.55 -3.02 15.63
CA TRP A 15 -10.89 -1.62 15.49
C TRP A 15 -12.04 -1.20 16.40
N ARG A 16 -11.90 -0.03 17.03
CA ARG A 16 -12.96 0.64 17.79
C ARG A 16 -13.43 1.86 16.99
N PRO A 17 -14.62 1.80 16.37
CA PRO A 17 -15.13 2.88 15.51
C PRO A 17 -15.16 4.23 16.23
N ILE A 18 -14.89 5.29 15.48
CA ILE A 18 -14.98 6.69 15.93
C ILE A 18 -16.24 7.36 15.37
N GLY A 19 -16.88 6.73 14.38
CA GLY A 19 -18.13 7.15 13.76
C GLY A 19 -18.79 5.97 13.05
N ASP A 20 -19.89 6.24 12.35
CA ASP A 20 -20.77 5.20 11.79
C ASP A 20 -20.33 4.72 10.38
N GLU A 21 -19.44 5.46 9.72
CA GLU A 21 -18.97 5.15 8.38
C GLU A 21 -17.64 4.39 8.38
N PRO A 22 -17.49 3.38 7.49
CA PRO A 22 -16.20 2.72 7.28
C PRO A 22 -15.11 3.67 6.80
N ILE A 23 -13.90 3.49 7.31
CA ILE A 23 -12.73 4.30 6.96
C ILE A 23 -12.06 3.70 5.72
N THR A 24 -11.75 4.53 4.72
CA THR A 24 -10.93 4.09 3.59
C THR A 24 -9.45 4.07 3.97
N LEU A 25 -8.81 2.91 3.86
CA LEU A 25 -7.37 2.74 3.93
C LEU A 25 -6.82 2.59 2.51
N GLN A 26 -5.97 3.52 2.13
CA GLN A 26 -5.30 3.52 0.82
C GLN A 26 -3.92 2.88 0.95
N ILE A 27 -3.70 1.71 0.37
CA ILE A 27 -2.45 0.97 0.50
C ILE A 27 -1.54 1.31 -0.67
N VAL A 28 -0.31 1.70 -0.40
CA VAL A 28 0.70 1.94 -1.44
C VAL A 28 1.90 0.98 -1.29
N GLY A 29 2.96 1.18 -2.09
CA GLY A 29 4.21 0.42 -1.98
C GLY A 29 4.10 -1.04 -2.39
N SER A 30 5.03 -1.88 -1.92
CA SER A 30 5.08 -3.31 -2.28
C SER A 30 3.85 -4.08 -1.80
N THR A 31 3.24 -3.67 -0.69
CA THR A 31 1.99 -4.27 -0.17
C THR A 31 0.85 -4.14 -1.18
N ALA A 32 0.75 -2.99 -1.86
CA ALA A 32 -0.23 -2.81 -2.94
C ALA A 32 0.00 -3.82 -4.08
N LEU A 33 1.27 -4.06 -4.48
CA LEU A 33 1.60 -5.08 -5.48
C LEU A 33 1.23 -6.49 -5.02
N MET A 34 1.53 -6.83 -3.76
CA MET A 34 1.22 -8.14 -3.18
C MET A 34 -0.28 -8.44 -3.14
N LEU A 35 -1.10 -7.42 -2.93
CA LEU A 35 -2.56 -7.53 -2.89
C LEU A 35 -3.20 -7.66 -4.28
N GLN A 36 -2.56 -7.17 -5.34
CA GLN A 36 -3.15 -7.10 -6.69
C GLN A 36 -2.51 -8.02 -7.74
N ALA A 37 -1.30 -8.54 -7.53
CA ALA A 37 -0.49 -9.15 -8.59
C ALA A 37 -0.13 -10.64 -8.40
N ASP A 38 -0.79 -11.34 -7.47
CA ASP A 38 -0.39 -12.68 -7.00
C ASP A 38 1.14 -12.78 -6.82
N TYR A 39 1.64 -11.82 -6.03
CA TYR A 39 3.05 -11.58 -5.81
C TYR A 39 3.34 -11.73 -4.33
N THR A 40 4.36 -12.52 -4.01
CA THR A 40 4.86 -12.67 -2.65
C THR A 40 6.31 -12.25 -2.64
N ARG A 41 6.62 -11.18 -1.91
CA ARG A 41 7.98 -10.81 -1.60
C ARG A 41 8.43 -11.64 -0.39
N GLY A 42 9.69 -12.08 -0.37
CA GLY A 42 10.29 -12.61 0.85
C GLY A 42 10.29 -11.49 1.88
N THR A 43 9.37 -11.55 2.84
CA THR A 43 9.12 -10.48 3.82
C THR A 43 10.33 -10.35 4.75
N LYS A 44 11.33 -9.56 4.36
CA LYS A 44 12.33 -9.09 5.30
C LYS A 44 11.71 -7.93 6.06
N ASP A 45 11.18 -8.29 7.22
CA ASP A 45 10.87 -7.43 8.33
C ASP A 45 10.04 -6.21 7.94
N SER A 46 8.76 -6.51 7.77
CA SER A 46 7.62 -5.60 7.86
C SER A 46 7.24 -4.87 6.59
N ASP A 47 6.18 -5.37 5.99
CA ASP A 47 5.48 -4.61 4.97
C ASP A 47 4.77 -3.43 5.63
N VAL A 48 4.99 -2.27 5.04
CA VAL A 48 4.34 -1.05 5.47
C VAL A 48 2.99 -0.94 4.77
N LEU A 49 1.93 -0.86 5.55
CA LEU A 49 0.63 -0.43 5.09
C LEU A 49 0.58 1.11 5.09
N GLU A 50 1.18 1.70 4.06
CA GLU A 50 1.32 3.15 3.88
C GLU A 50 -0.06 3.75 3.55
N SER A 51 -0.80 4.27 4.54
CA SER A 51 -2.07 4.99 4.31
C SER A 51 -1.81 6.45 3.92
N SER A 52 -2.47 6.94 2.85
CA SER A 52 -2.56 8.37 2.62
C SER A 52 -3.28 9.03 3.80
N GLY A 53 -2.89 10.26 4.13
CA GLY A 53 -3.22 10.91 5.39
C GLY A 53 -4.72 10.89 5.78
N GLY A 54 -4.96 10.78 7.08
CA GLY A 54 -6.26 11.04 7.72
C GLY A 54 -6.11 11.98 8.92
N PRO A 55 -7.18 12.27 9.67
CA PRO A 55 -7.09 13.05 10.90
C PRO A 55 -6.08 12.44 11.88
N LEU A 56 -5.30 13.27 12.58
CA LEU A 56 -4.27 12.79 13.52
C LEU A 56 -4.79 11.72 14.51
N PRO A 57 -6.00 11.85 15.11
CA PRO A 57 -6.53 10.82 16.01
C PRO A 57 -6.76 9.45 15.37
N LEU A 58 -7.04 9.41 14.06
CA LEU A 58 -7.20 8.16 13.31
C LEU A 58 -5.83 7.47 13.16
N LYS A 59 -4.80 8.24 12.81
CA LYS A 59 -3.43 7.75 12.63
C LYS A 59 -2.89 7.13 13.91
N GLU A 60 -3.02 7.84 15.03
CA GLU A 60 -2.56 7.38 16.34
C GLU A 60 -3.22 6.06 16.74
N ARG A 61 -4.53 5.91 16.50
CA ARG A 61 -5.25 4.67 16.80
C ARG A 61 -4.83 3.51 15.90
N LEU A 62 -4.62 3.76 14.61
CA LEU A 62 -4.12 2.74 13.69
C LEU A 62 -2.71 2.28 14.08
N LEU A 63 -1.82 3.21 14.42
CA LEU A 63 -0.46 2.90 14.88
C LEU A 63 -0.45 2.20 16.24
N ALA A 64 -1.34 2.57 17.16
CA ALA A 64 -1.45 1.88 18.46
C ALA A 64 -1.96 0.43 18.31
N LEU A 65 -2.82 0.17 17.33
CA LEU A 65 -3.38 -1.16 17.08
C LEU A 65 -2.43 -2.06 16.30
N ALA A 66 -1.80 -1.52 15.25
CA ALA A 66 -1.12 -2.30 14.22
C ALA A 66 0.25 -1.73 13.82
N GLY A 67 0.78 -0.75 14.53
CA GLY A 67 2.12 -0.21 14.31
C GLY A 67 3.23 -1.16 14.78
N ARG A 68 4.47 -0.69 14.70
CA ARG A 68 5.65 -1.44 15.18
C ARG A 68 5.50 -1.86 16.64
N GLU A 69 6.10 -3.00 16.98
CA GLU A 69 6.11 -3.60 18.32
C GLU A 69 4.74 -3.95 18.95
N THR A 70 3.63 -3.76 18.24
CA THR A 70 2.29 -4.18 18.68
C THR A 70 2.12 -5.70 18.68
N ASP A 71 1.08 -6.19 19.33
CA ASP A 71 0.77 -7.62 19.35
C ASP A 71 0.43 -8.15 17.95
N LEU A 72 -0.27 -7.34 17.14
CA LEU A 72 -0.52 -7.68 15.74
C LEU A 72 0.79 -7.75 14.94
N HIS A 73 1.72 -6.81 15.17
CA HIS A 73 3.04 -6.86 14.54
C HIS A 73 3.80 -8.14 14.89
N LYS A 74 3.86 -8.51 16.18
CA LYS A 74 4.54 -9.74 16.60
C LYS A 74 3.90 -11.00 16.02
N ARG A 75 2.56 -11.04 15.94
CA ARG A 75 1.80 -12.18 15.44
C ARG A 75 1.92 -12.37 13.94
N PHE A 76 1.78 -11.29 13.17
CA PHE A 76 1.71 -11.36 11.71
C PHE A 76 3.04 -11.03 11.02
N ARG A 77 4.01 -10.46 11.74
CA ARG A 77 5.26 -9.89 11.19
C ARG A 77 5.02 -8.80 10.14
N LEU A 78 3.92 -8.06 10.30
CA LEU A 78 3.45 -6.96 9.45
C LEU A 78 3.05 -5.78 10.33
N TYR A 79 3.24 -4.54 9.89
CA TYR A 79 2.76 -3.36 10.63
C TYR A 79 2.22 -2.25 9.71
N ILE A 80 1.38 -1.38 10.25
CA ILE A 80 0.98 -0.12 9.60
C ILE A 80 2.03 0.96 9.89
N ASP A 81 2.45 1.67 8.85
CA ASP A 81 3.12 2.97 8.98
C ASP A 81 2.27 3.99 8.22
N VAL A 82 2.24 5.23 8.71
CA VAL A 82 1.47 6.28 8.05
C VAL A 82 2.43 7.22 7.36
N ILE A 83 2.26 7.39 6.05
CA ILE A 83 3.13 8.27 5.27
C ILE A 83 2.52 9.68 5.21
N ASP A 84 3.19 10.60 5.88
CA ASP A 84 2.84 12.02 5.90
C ASP A 84 3.52 12.84 4.79
N ARG A 85 4.43 12.23 4.02
CA ARG A 85 5.21 12.91 2.98
C ARG A 85 4.68 12.59 1.58
N ALA A 86 4.82 13.54 0.67
CA ALA A 86 4.51 13.32 -0.73
C ALA A 86 5.34 12.15 -1.30
N ILE A 87 4.67 11.16 -1.88
CA ILE A 87 5.32 10.07 -2.60
C ILE A 87 5.85 10.63 -3.92
N LEU A 88 7.15 10.57 -4.10
CA LEU A 88 7.80 11.13 -5.26
C LEU A 88 7.49 10.30 -6.52
N PHE A 89 7.34 10.99 -7.65
CA PHE A 89 6.87 10.44 -8.93
C PHE A 89 5.45 9.88 -8.95
N LEU A 90 4.70 9.95 -7.85
CA LEU A 90 3.26 9.73 -7.88
C LEU A 90 2.60 10.85 -8.72
N PRO A 91 1.69 10.55 -9.66
CA PRO A 91 0.94 11.58 -10.39
C PRO A 91 0.11 12.45 -9.44
N GLN A 92 -0.34 13.63 -9.90
CA GLN A 92 -1.19 14.51 -9.08
C GLN A 92 -2.50 13.83 -8.66
N GLN A 93 -3.02 12.94 -9.51
CA GLN A 93 -4.17 12.10 -9.24
C GLN A 93 -3.73 10.64 -9.34
N PRO A 94 -3.21 10.05 -8.25
CA PRO A 94 -2.92 8.61 -8.20
C PRO A 94 -4.19 7.79 -8.38
N GLU A 95 -4.06 6.69 -9.11
CA GLU A 95 -5.13 5.73 -9.29
C GLU A 95 -5.15 4.74 -8.12
N PHE A 96 -6.19 4.82 -7.31
CA PHE A 96 -6.51 3.86 -6.26
C PHE A 96 -7.67 2.97 -6.69
N ARG A 97 -7.53 1.66 -6.50
CA ARG A 97 -8.54 0.66 -6.88
C ARG A 97 -9.06 -0.07 -5.65
N PRO A 98 -10.38 -0.31 -5.51
CA PRO A 98 -10.91 -1.13 -4.43
C PRO A 98 -10.31 -2.55 -4.45
N LEU A 99 -9.87 -3.03 -3.29
CA LEU A 99 -9.39 -4.40 -3.13
C LEU A 99 -10.56 -5.38 -3.24
N GLN A 100 -10.49 -6.28 -4.23
CA GLN A 100 -11.52 -7.29 -4.44
C GLN A 100 -11.31 -8.52 -3.52
N GLY A 101 -12.43 -9.14 -3.11
CA GLY A 101 -12.42 -10.36 -2.32
C GLY A 101 -11.86 -10.20 -0.91
N LEU A 102 -12.10 -9.04 -0.28
CA LEU A 102 -11.93 -8.81 1.16
C LEU A 102 -13.07 -7.89 1.62
N ALA A 103 -13.97 -8.42 2.44
CA ALA A 103 -15.07 -7.66 3.03
C ALA A 103 -14.75 -7.41 4.51
N LEU A 104 -14.70 -6.14 4.91
CA LEU A 104 -14.40 -5.68 6.26
C LEU A 104 -15.54 -4.81 6.78
N LYS A 105 -15.72 -4.78 8.10
CA LYS A 105 -16.81 -4.03 8.73
C LYS A 105 -16.48 -2.54 8.86
N ASN A 106 -15.26 -2.24 9.29
CA ASN A 106 -14.85 -0.89 9.69
C ASN A 106 -13.96 -0.22 8.64
N PHE A 107 -13.44 -0.97 7.67
CA PHE A 107 -12.54 -0.45 6.65
C PHE A 107 -12.99 -0.74 5.23
N LYS A 108 -12.73 0.21 4.32
CA LYS A 108 -12.68 -0.01 2.87
C LYS A 108 -11.22 -0.02 2.47
N ILE A 109 -10.78 -1.03 1.71
CA ILE A 109 -9.38 -1.12 1.30
C ILE A 109 -9.28 -0.71 -0.16
N GLU A 110 -8.43 0.27 -0.43
CA GLU A 110 -8.03 0.66 -1.77
C GLU A 110 -6.53 0.38 -1.94
N VAL A 111 -6.09 -0.01 -3.12
CA VAL A 111 -4.69 -0.28 -3.43
C VAL A 111 -4.24 0.61 -4.57
N LEU A 112 -3.03 1.15 -4.47
CA LEU A 112 -2.43 1.94 -5.53
C LEU A 112 -2.18 1.07 -6.77
N ALA A 113 -2.58 1.57 -7.94
CA ALA A 113 -2.41 0.86 -9.21
C ALA A 113 -0.95 0.49 -9.46
N VAL A 114 -0.73 -0.66 -10.12
CA VAL A 114 0.62 -1.21 -10.39
C VAL A 114 1.55 -0.17 -11.01
N ASN A 115 1.07 0.56 -12.02
CA ASN A 115 1.83 1.60 -12.72
C ASN A 115 2.30 2.71 -11.78
N ASP A 116 1.43 3.22 -10.91
CA ASP A 116 1.77 4.28 -9.97
C ASP A 116 2.72 3.80 -8.88
N VAL A 117 2.59 2.54 -8.43
CA VAL A 117 3.58 1.93 -7.53
C VAL A 117 4.94 1.84 -8.21
N VAL A 118 4.99 1.38 -9.47
CA VAL A 118 6.24 1.30 -10.25
C VAL A 118 6.88 2.67 -10.40
N LEU A 119 6.12 3.70 -10.77
CA LEU A 119 6.60 5.08 -10.86
C LEU A 119 7.21 5.57 -9.54
N SER A 120 6.52 5.30 -8.41
CA SER A 120 7.01 5.70 -7.08
C SER A 120 8.35 5.07 -6.69
N LYS A 121 8.63 3.87 -7.24
CA LYS A 121 9.84 3.10 -6.98
C LYS A 121 11.02 3.51 -7.87
N LEU A 122 10.78 4.10 -9.05
CA LEU A 122 11.83 4.54 -9.98
C LEU A 122 12.82 5.55 -9.37
N LYS A 123 12.41 6.34 -8.37
CA LYS A 123 13.33 7.27 -7.70
C LYS A 123 14.38 6.57 -6.84
N ARG A 124 13.94 5.64 -5.99
CA ARG A 124 14.80 4.97 -5.01
C ARG A 124 15.66 3.91 -5.69
N TYR A 125 15.04 3.18 -6.62
CA TYR A 125 15.65 2.18 -7.50
C TYR A 125 16.63 1.24 -6.78
N ASN A 126 16.30 0.87 -5.54
CA ASN A 126 17.12 -0.06 -4.77
C ASN A 126 16.89 -1.51 -5.27
N ARG A 127 17.59 -2.47 -4.66
CA ARG A 127 17.51 -3.89 -5.05
C ARG A 127 16.08 -4.44 -5.03
N ASP A 128 15.33 -4.10 -3.99
CA ASP A 128 13.97 -4.62 -3.81
C ASP A 128 12.97 -3.94 -4.73
N ASP A 129 13.10 -2.62 -4.92
CA ASP A 129 12.34 -1.87 -5.91
C ASP A 129 12.57 -2.41 -7.33
N THR A 130 13.82 -2.75 -7.66
CA THR A 130 14.17 -3.35 -8.96
C THR A 130 13.51 -4.72 -9.13
N ASN A 131 13.48 -5.54 -8.09
CA ASN A 131 12.84 -6.86 -8.13
C ASN A 131 11.32 -6.74 -8.28
N ASP A 132 10.69 -5.81 -7.57
CA ASP A 132 9.26 -5.51 -7.71
C ASP A 132 8.94 -5.11 -9.16
N ILE A 133 9.67 -4.13 -9.70
CA ILE A 133 9.46 -3.63 -11.08
C ILE A 133 9.64 -4.75 -12.11
N ARG A 134 10.73 -5.52 -12.01
CA ARG A 134 10.98 -6.65 -12.92
C ARG A 134 9.88 -7.70 -12.85
N THR A 135 9.37 -7.98 -11.65
CA THR A 135 8.31 -8.96 -11.47
C THR A 135 7.00 -8.48 -12.08
N MET A 136 6.65 -7.20 -11.89
CA MET A 136 5.45 -6.61 -12.50
C MET A 136 5.57 -6.58 -14.03
N ALA A 137 6.76 -6.25 -14.56
CA ALA A 137 7.04 -6.29 -15.99
C ALA A 137 6.90 -7.70 -16.56
N ALA A 138 7.49 -8.70 -15.91
CA ALA A 138 7.44 -10.10 -16.34
C ALA A 138 6.01 -10.67 -16.33
N LYS A 139 5.14 -10.17 -15.44
CA LYS A 139 3.72 -10.53 -15.38
C LYS A 139 2.85 -9.76 -16.40
N GLY A 140 3.43 -8.85 -17.19
CA GLY A 140 2.68 -8.03 -18.14
C GLY A 140 1.74 -7.02 -17.48
N LEU A 141 1.98 -6.67 -16.21
CA LEU A 141 1.10 -5.78 -15.42
C LEU A 141 1.51 -4.31 -15.51
N ILE A 142 2.52 -4.00 -16.32
CA ILE A 142 3.00 -2.65 -16.54
C ILE A 142 2.53 -2.19 -17.92
N ASP A 143 1.67 -1.18 -17.95
CA ASP A 143 1.39 -0.46 -19.19
C ASP A 143 2.51 0.55 -19.47
N HIS A 144 3.22 0.37 -20.57
CA HIS A 144 4.32 1.25 -20.96
C HIS A 144 3.87 2.71 -21.17
N ASN A 145 2.70 2.92 -21.79
CA ASN A 145 2.21 4.26 -22.10
C ASN A 145 1.91 5.06 -20.84
N LEU A 146 1.31 4.39 -19.84
CA LEU A 146 1.02 4.97 -18.54
C LEU A 146 2.28 5.24 -17.70
N LEU A 147 3.43 4.64 -18.03
CA LEU A 147 4.72 4.99 -17.41
C LEU A 147 5.39 6.19 -18.10
N ILE A 148 5.35 6.27 -19.42
CA ILE A 148 6.05 7.30 -20.19
C ILE A 148 5.37 8.66 -20.05
N GLU A 149 4.04 8.72 -20.05
CA GLU A 149 3.31 9.98 -20.00
C GLU A 149 3.58 10.83 -18.74
N PRO A 150 3.58 10.26 -17.51
CA PRO A 150 3.96 11.01 -16.31
C PRO A 150 5.43 11.43 -16.28
N LEU A 151 6.32 10.62 -16.87
CA LEU A 151 7.76 10.92 -16.95
C LEU A 151 8.05 12.02 -17.97
N SER A 152 7.42 11.98 -19.14
CA SER A 152 7.62 12.97 -20.21
C SER A 152 7.16 14.36 -19.77
N ARG A 153 5.98 14.46 -19.13
CA ARG A 153 5.49 15.74 -18.56
C ARG A 153 6.41 16.35 -17.49
N ARG A 154 7.30 15.56 -16.87
CA ARG A 154 8.24 16.01 -15.83
C ARG A 154 9.67 16.23 -16.34
N LEU A 155 10.01 15.68 -17.50
CA LEU A 155 11.33 15.78 -18.13
C LEU A 155 11.37 16.80 -19.28
N SER A 156 10.23 17.36 -19.68
CA SER A 156 10.17 18.56 -20.51
C SER A 156 10.70 19.75 -19.72
N PHE A 157 11.95 20.15 -20.00
CA PHE A 157 12.54 21.41 -19.57
C PHE A 157 12.03 22.59 -20.41
#